data_AF-A0A357LN90-F1
#
_entry.id   AF-A0A357LN90-F1
#
_cell.length_a   1.000
_cell.length_b   1.000
_cell.length_c   1.000
_cell.angle_alpha   90.00
_cell.angle_beta   90.00
_cell.angle_gamma   90.00
#
_symmetry.space_group_name_H-M   'P 1'
#
loop_
_entity.id
_entity.type
_entity.pdbx_description
1 polymer ?
#
loop_
_entity_poly.entity_id
_entity_poly.type
_entity_poly.pdbx_seq_one_letter_code
_entity_poly.pdbx_strand_id
1 'polypeptide(L)' 'KIDGRSITNLIADVDASAPHNTWHWELYGKWAVRHKQWKLVKTDKETFLSDLSIDLSEH' A
#
# COMPACT_ATOMS: atom_id res chain seq x y z
N LYS A 1 9.22 -7.51 17.62
CA LYS A 1 7.76 -7.28 17.39
C LYS A 1 7.50 -7.59 15.93
N ILE A 2 6.37 -8.25 15.60
CA ILE A 2 6.02 -8.59 14.21
C ILE A 2 5.05 -7.52 13.72
N ASP A 3 5.32 -6.92 12.55
CA ASP A 3 4.47 -5.87 11.96
C ASP A 3 3.35 -6.45 11.07
N GLY A 4 3.55 -7.68 10.59
CA GLY A 4 2.54 -8.44 9.87
C GLY A 4 1.36 -8.83 10.74
N ARG A 5 0.17 -8.90 10.13
CA ARG A 5 -1.06 -9.43 10.72
C ARG A 5 -1.55 -10.58 9.84
N SER A 6 -2.10 -11.61 10.48
CA SER A 6 -2.63 -12.75 9.73
C SER A 6 -3.74 -12.32 8.76
N ILE A 7 -3.74 -12.93 7.57
CA ILE A 7 -4.77 -12.74 6.54
C ILE A 7 -5.81 -13.86 6.54
N THR A 8 -5.76 -14.82 7.48
CA THR A 8 -6.67 -15.98 7.49
C THR A 8 -8.14 -15.57 7.44
N ASN A 9 -8.52 -14.50 8.15
CA ASN A 9 -9.90 -13.99 8.13
C ASN A 9 -10.32 -13.49 6.73
N LEU A 10 -9.39 -12.84 6.00
CA LEU A 10 -9.63 -12.35 4.64
C LEU A 10 -9.77 -13.50 3.62
N ILE A 11 -9.12 -14.63 3.88
CA ILE A 11 -9.25 -15.84 3.04
C ILE A 11 -10.59 -16.53 3.31
N ALA A 12 -11.06 -16.51 4.56
CA ALA A 12 -12.27 -17.22 4.99
C ALA A 12 -13.57 -16.49 4.65
N ASP A 13 -13.54 -15.15 4.53
CA ASP A 13 -14.74 -14.33 4.36
C ASP A 13 -14.44 -13.13 3.44
N VAL A 14 -15.27 -12.95 2.41
CA VAL A 14 -15.17 -11.87 1.42
C VAL A 14 -15.49 -10.50 2.03
N ASP A 15 -16.29 -10.46 3.09
CA ASP A 15 -16.70 -9.23 3.79
C ASP A 15 -15.72 -8.87 4.92
N ALA A 16 -14.71 -9.71 5.18
CA ALA A 16 -13.69 -9.42 6.18
C ALA A 16 -12.88 -8.17 5.82
N SER A 17 -12.69 -7.29 6.79
CA SER A 17 -11.84 -6.11 6.62
C SER A 17 -10.38 -6.49 6.42
N ALA A 18 -9.68 -5.73 5.57
CA ALA A 18 -8.24 -5.86 5.41
C ALA A 18 -7.53 -5.62 6.76
N PRO A 19 -6.49 -6.41 7.10
CA PRO A 19 -5.82 -6.30 8.39
C PRO A 19 -5.02 -5.00 8.55
N HIS A 20 -4.70 -4.35 7.43
CA HIS A 20 -3.99 -3.08 7.33
C HIS A 20 -4.73 -2.15 6.37
N ASN A 21 -4.79 -0.86 6.72
CA ASN A 21 -5.27 0.20 5.82
C ASN A 21 -4.12 0.96 5.15
N THR A 22 -2.89 0.75 5.64
CA THR A 22 -1.68 1.41 5.18
C THR A 22 -0.58 0.39 4.97
N TRP A 23 0.11 0.47 3.83
CA TRP A 23 1.26 -0.37 3.49
C TRP A 23 2.47 0.52 3.21
N HIS A 24 3.65 0.01 3.59
CA HIS A 24 4.91 0.71 3.46
C HIS A 24 5.89 -0.18 2.71
N TRP A 25 6.66 0.42 1.81
CA TRP A 25 7.78 -0.22 1.11
C TRP A 25 9.00 0.66 1.23
N GLU A 26 10.17 0.03 1.37
CA GLU A 26 11.45 0.72 1.34
C GLU A 26 12.45 -0.12 0.55
N LEU A 27 13.19 0.51 -0.35
CA LEU A 27 14.28 -0.09 -1.11
C LEU A 27 15.36 0.95 -1.38
N TYR A 28 16.53 0.79 -0.76
CA TYR A 28 17.71 1.64 -0.95
C TYR A 28 17.39 3.16 -0.87
N GLY A 29 16.71 3.61 0.19
CA GLY A 29 16.37 5.02 0.39
C GLY A 29 15.18 5.54 -0.42
N LYS A 30 14.64 4.71 -1.32
CA LYS A 30 13.36 4.94 -2.00
C LYS A 30 12.27 4.30 -1.17
N TRP A 31 11.09 4.91 -1.17
CA TRP A 31 9.98 4.37 -0.40
C TRP A 31 8.65 4.66 -1.07
N ALA A 32 7.67 3.86 -0.71
CA ALA A 32 6.28 4.10 -1.05
C ALA A 32 5.40 3.89 0.18
N VAL A 33 4.34 4.68 0.27
CA VAL A 33 3.28 4.49 1.26
C VAL A 33 1.95 4.46 0.52
N ARG A 34 1.17 3.40 0.74
CA ARG A 34 -0.20 3.30 0.24
C ARG A 34 -1.17 3.40 1.39
N HIS A 35 -2.15 4.28 1.29
CA HIS A 35 -3.30 4.34 2.19
C HIS A 35 -4.59 4.24 1.37
N LYS A 36 -5.29 3.12 1.50
CA LYS A 36 -6.47 2.79 0.69
C LYS A 36 -6.18 2.91 -0.83
N GLN A 37 -6.84 3.83 -1.53
CA GLN A 37 -6.64 4.09 -2.95
C GLN A 37 -5.42 4.97 -3.25
N TRP A 38 -4.94 5.73 -2.27
CA TRP A 38 -3.83 6.66 -2.48
C TRP A 38 -2.49 5.95 -2.34
N LYS A 39 -1.55 6.27 -3.24
CA LYS A 39 -0.17 5.81 -3.15
C LYS A 39 0.80 6.96 -3.39
N LEU A 40 1.64 7.24 -2.39
CA LEU A 40 2.72 8.21 -2.44
C LEU A 40 4.03 7.47 -2.67
N VAL A 41 4.78 7.88 -3.69
CA VAL A 41 6.08 7.28 -4.03
C VAL A 41 7.16 8.35 -3.96
N LYS A 42 8.25 8.04 -3.26
CA LYS A 42 9.47 8.84 -3.21
C LYS A 42 10.60 8.08 -3.88
N THR A 43 11.14 8.67 -4.95
CA THR A 43 12.36 8.20 -5.62
C THR A 43 13.46 9.24 -5.49
N ASP A 44 14.63 8.95 -6.06
CA ASP A 44 15.74 9.92 -6.15
C ASP A 44 15.38 11.11 -7.05
N LYS A 45 14.54 10.87 -8.08
CA LYS A 45 14.22 11.86 -9.11
C LYS A 45 13.02 12.70 -8.75
N GLU A 46 12.03 12.11 -8.07
CA GLU A 46 10.73 12.74 -7.89
C GLU A 46 9.98 12.23 -6.67
N THR A 47 8.87 12.91 -6.39
CA THR A 47 7.85 12.49 -5.43
C THR A 47 6.50 12.67 -6.11
N PHE A 48 5.69 11.62 -6.20
CA PHE A 48 4.39 11.70 -6.85
C PHE A 48 3.32 10.95 -6.06
N LEU A 49 2.07 11.39 -6.24
CA LEU A 49 0.88 10.84 -5.59
C LEU A 49 -0.08 10.36 -6.68
N SER A 50 -0.51 9.10 -6.58
CA SER A 50 -1.45 8.46 -7.50
C SER A 50 -2.71 8.01 -6.76
N ASP A 51 -3.85 8.08 -7.46
CA ASP A 51 -5.11 7.48 -7.03
C ASP A 51 -5.35 6.16 -7.79
N LEU A 52 -5.07 5.05 -7.12
CA LEU A 52 -5.19 3.70 -7.67
C LEU A 52 -6.65 3.26 -7.92
N SER A 53 -7.65 4.06 -7.51
CA SER A 53 -9.05 3.79 -7.87
C SER A 53 -9.39 4.21 -9.29
N ILE A 54 -8.63 5.13 -9.87
CA ILE A 54 -8.84 5.65 -11.22
C ILE A 54 -7.68 5.32 -12.17
N ASP A 55 -6.46 5.17 -11.65
CA ASP A 55 -5.28 4.86 -12.45
C ASP A 55 -4.41 3.81 -11.74
N LEU A 56 -4.48 2.58 -12.25
CA LEU A 56 -3.64 1.47 -11.79
C LEU A 56 -2.23 1.48 -12.42
N SER A 57 -2.00 2.29 -13.45
CA SER A 57 -0.73 2.38 -14.16
C SER A 57 0.24 3.40 -13.54
N GLU A 58 -0.28 4.30 -12.70
CA GLU A 58 0.47 5.37 -12.04
C GLU A 58 1.14 6.35 -13.04
N HIS A 59 0.41 6.71 -14.11
CA HIS A 59 0.87 7.50 -15.26
C HIS A 59 -0.08 8.61 -15.70
#